data_AF-A0A1M6NK99-F1
#
_entry.id   AF-A0A1M6NK99-F1
#
_cell.length_a   1.000
_cell.length_b   1.000
_cell.length_c   1.000
_cell.angle_alpha   90.00
_cell.angle_beta   90.00
_cell.angle_gamma   90.00
#
_symmetry.space_group_name_H-M   'P 1'
#
loop_
_entity.id
_entity.type
_entity.pdbx_description
1 polymer ?
#
loop_
_entity_poly.entity_id
_entity_poly.type
_entity_poly.pdbx_seq_one_letter_code
_entity_poly.pdbx_strand_id
1 'polypeptide(L)' 'MSTVIFVILLVLFVGAAGLIVINVTGDQGIDYWDLDGEKKPPVSRLDFLRRKSVFYCAGVVLLGTFIVYLFLRR' A
#
# COMPACT_ATOMS: atom_id res chain seq x y z
N MET A 1 6.02 -25.49 -7.32
CA MET A 1 6.59 -24.47 -6.40
C MET A 1 6.70 -25.04 -4.99
N SER A 2 7.78 -24.73 -4.25
CA SER A 2 7.88 -25.16 -2.84
C SER A 2 6.91 -24.36 -1.95
N THR A 3 6.46 -24.98 -0.86
CA THR A 3 5.55 -24.35 0.12
C THR A 3 6.13 -23.06 0.69
N VAL A 4 7.45 -23.00 0.91
CA VAL A 4 8.14 -21.81 1.41
C VAL A 4 8.01 -20.63 0.43
N ILE A 5 8.24 -20.87 -0.87
CA ILE A 5 8.14 -19.82 -1.89
C ILE A 5 6.68 -19.36 -2.03
N PHE A 6 5.72 -20.28 -1.94
CA PHE A 6 4.30 -19.93 -1.92
C PHE A 6 3.95 -18.96 -0.79
N VAL A 7 4.37 -19.28 0.43
CA VAL A 7 4.08 -18.46 1.61
C VAL A 7 4.74 -17.08 1.48
N ILE A 8 5.97 -16.99 0.99
CA ILE A 8 6.65 -15.72 0.76
C ILE A 8 5.86 -14.85 -0.23
N LEU A 9 5.45 -15.41 -1.37
CA LEU A 9 4.67 -14.68 -2.37
C LEU A 9 3.31 -14.24 -1.83
N LEU A 10 2.64 -15.09 -1.05
CA LEU A 10 1.37 -14.74 -0.41
C LEU A 10 1.52 -13.57 0.56
N VAL A 11 2.55 -13.61 1.42
CA VAL A 11 2.82 -12.54 2.39
C VAL A 11 3.13 -11.23 1.68
N LEU A 12 3.96 -11.27 0.63
CA LEU A 12 4.28 -10.08 -0.17
C LEU A 12 3.04 -9.51 -0.88
N PHE A 13 2.20 -10.38 -1.44
CA PHE A 13 0.98 -9.97 -2.13
C PHE A 13 -0.03 -9.33 -1.18
N VAL A 14 -0.34 -9.99 -0.05
CA VAL A 14 -1.27 -9.49 0.96
C VAL A 14 -0.75 -8.22 1.62
N GLY A 15 0.56 -8.16 1.94
CA GLY A 15 1.19 -6.99 2.52
C GLY A 15 1.15 -5.77 1.60
N ALA A 16 1.49 -5.97 0.32
CA ALA A 16 1.42 -4.91 -0.68
C ALA A 16 -0.02 -4.42 -0.90
N ALA A 17 -0.99 -5.34 -0.99
CA ALA A 17 -2.40 -4.99 -1.09
C ALA A 17 -2.88 -4.18 0.11
N GLY A 18 -2.49 -4.57 1.33
CA GLY A 18 -2.82 -3.84 2.55
C GLY A 18 -2.26 -2.41 2.56
N LEU A 19 -1.01 -2.23 2.14
CA LEU A 19 -0.40 -0.89 2.04
C LEU A 19 -1.12 0.00 1.01
N ILE A 20 -1.53 -0.56 -0.11
CA ILE A 20 -2.32 0.14 -1.13
C ILE A 20 -3.67 0.58 -0.54
N VAL A 21 -4.38 -0.31 0.14
CA VAL A 21 -5.66 0.00 0.79
C VAL A 21 -5.50 1.11 1.82
N ILE A 22 -4.47 1.07 2.67
CA ILE A 22 -4.19 2.11 3.68
C ILE A 22 -3.93 3.48 3.01
N ASN A 23 -3.22 3.50 1.88
CA ASN A 23 -2.96 4.74 1.14
C ASN A 23 -4.24 5.31 0.54
N VAL A 24 -5.08 4.46 -0.06
CA VAL A 24 -6.32 4.90 -0.72
C VAL A 24 -7.38 5.35 0.29
N THR A 25 -7.51 4.64 1.42
CA THR A 25 -8.50 4.95 2.47
C THR A 25 -8.04 6.04 3.43
N GLY A 26 -6.75 6.39 3.41
CA GLY A 26 -6.15 7.37 4.30
C GLY A 26 -6.24 8.82 3.81
N ASP A 27 -6.94 9.09 2.71
CA ASP A 27 -7.18 10.45 2.24
C ASP A 27 -8.09 11.18 3.25
N GLN A 28 -7.62 12.32 3.76
CA GLN A 28 -8.30 13.03 4.85
C GLN A 28 -9.54 13.80 4.40
N GLY A 29 -9.85 13.79 3.10
CA GLY A 29 -10.91 14.60 2.52
C GLY A 29 -10.55 16.09 2.56
N ILE A 30 -11.22 16.87 1.73
CA ILE A 30 -11.08 18.33 1.74
C ILE A 30 -12.03 18.88 2.82
N ASP A 31 -11.50 19.53 3.85
CA ASP A 31 -12.33 20.30 4.79
C ASP A 31 -12.72 21.62 4.12
N TYR A 32 -13.91 21.63 3.48
CA TYR A 32 -14.44 22.82 2.81
C TYR A 32 -14.74 23.99 3.77
N TRP A 33 -14.70 23.76 5.09
CA TRP A 33 -14.89 24.79 6.11
C TRP A 33 -13.57 25.40 6.62
N ASP A 34 -12.41 24.84 6.24
CA ASP A 34 -11.09 25.37 6.59
C ASP A 34 -10.61 26.38 5.54
N LEU A 35 -11.24 27.56 5.53
CA LEU A 35 -11.00 28.61 4.53
C LEU A 35 -9.72 29.42 4.78
N ASP A 36 -9.20 29.40 6.01
CA ASP A 36 -7.96 30.06 6.43
C ASP A 36 -6.74 29.12 6.44
N GLY A 37 -6.97 27.80 6.31
CA GLY A 37 -5.92 26.79 6.26
C GLY A 37 -5.21 26.58 7.60
N GLU A 38 -5.83 27.00 8.71
CA GLU A 38 -5.24 26.89 10.05
C GLU A 38 -5.32 25.46 10.59
N LYS A 39 -6.27 24.62 10.11
CA LYS A 39 -6.36 23.23 10.54
C LYS A 39 -5.32 22.37 9.84
N LYS A 40 -4.25 22.07 10.56
CA LYS A 40 -3.28 21.05 10.12
C LYS A 40 -3.91 19.65 10.21
N PRO A 41 -3.72 18.81 9.18
CA PRO A 41 -3.96 17.37 9.24
C PRO A 41 -3.47 16.77 10.57
N PRO A 42 -4.27 15.96 11.28
CA PRO A 42 -3.75 15.21 12.41
C PRO A 42 -2.63 14.28 11.93
N VAL A 43 -1.42 14.54 12.41
CA VAL A 43 -0.23 13.74 12.06
C VAL A 43 -0.25 12.42 12.84
N SER A 44 -0.33 11.31 12.12
CA SER A 44 -0.26 9.96 12.65
C SER A 44 1.07 9.30 12.33
N ARG A 45 1.56 8.41 13.21
CA ARG A 45 2.74 7.58 12.90
C ARG A 45 2.52 6.69 11.66
N LEU A 46 1.26 6.39 11.32
CA LEU A 46 0.91 5.66 10.10
C LEU A 46 1.00 6.50 8.81
N ASP A 47 1.15 7.82 8.90
CA ASP A 47 1.26 8.68 7.70
C ASP A 47 2.53 8.40 6.90
N PHE A 48 3.55 7.80 7.53
CA PHE A 48 4.72 7.30 6.82
C PHE A 48 4.34 6.22 5.78
N LEU A 49 3.37 5.35 6.11
CA LEU A 49 2.88 4.32 5.20
C LEU A 49 2.03 4.92 4.07
N ARG A 50 1.47 6.12 4.25
CA ARG A 50 0.66 6.85 3.26
C ARG A 50 1.47 7.70 2.28
N ARG A 51 2.81 7.57 2.29
CA ARG A 51 3.67 8.30 1.35
C ARG A 51 3.47 7.76 -0.06
N LYS A 52 3.40 8.68 -1.03
CA LYS A 52 3.33 8.34 -2.47
C LYS A 52 4.41 7.32 -2.90
N SER A 53 5.62 7.45 -2.36
CA SER A 53 6.70 6.48 -2.63
C SER A 53 6.35 5.07 -2.17
N VAL A 54 5.79 4.91 -0.97
CA VAL A 54 5.36 3.63 -0.41
C VAL A 54 4.23 3.04 -1.24
N PHE A 55 3.28 3.86 -1.70
CA PHE A 55 2.20 3.44 -2.59
C PHE A 55 2.72 2.86 -3.91
N TYR A 56 3.59 3.59 -4.61
CA TYR A 56 4.15 3.11 -5.88
C TYR A 56 5.02 1.86 -5.69
N CYS A 57 5.83 1.80 -4.62
CA CYS A 57 6.59 0.60 -4.28
C CYS A 57 5.67 -0.59 -4.00
N ALA A 58 4.59 -0.41 -3.24
CA ALA A 58 3.61 -1.46 -2.99
C ALA A 58 2.95 -1.95 -4.29
N GLY A 59 2.63 -1.04 -5.21
CA GLY A 59 2.11 -1.39 -6.54
C GLY A 59 3.09 -2.27 -7.34
N VAL A 60 4.37 -1.89 -7.38
CA VAL A 60 5.41 -2.68 -8.07
C VAL A 60 5.58 -4.06 -7.42
N VAL A 61 5.57 -4.14 -6.08
CA VAL A 61 5.66 -5.42 -5.37
C VAL A 61 4.45 -6.30 -5.65
N LEU A 62 3.24 -5.74 -5.67
CA LEU A 62 2.01 -6.48 -5.96
C LEU A 62 2.01 -7.05 -7.38
N LEU A 63 2.36 -6.24 -8.38
CA LEU A 63 2.47 -6.68 -9.77
C LEU A 63 3.59 -7.70 -9.95
N GLY A 64 4.77 -7.43 -9.39
CA GLY A 64 5.92 -8.31 -9.48
C GLY A 64 5.66 -9.68 -8.86
N THR A 65 5.07 -9.72 -7.65
CA THR A 65 4.71 -10.97 -6.97
C THR A 65 3.67 -11.76 -7.74
N PHE A 66 2.67 -11.10 -8.32
CA PHE A 66 1.68 -11.74 -9.16
C PHE A 66 2.29 -12.36 -10.43
N ILE A 67 3.15 -11.61 -11.13
CA ILE A 67 3.84 -12.10 -12.33
C ILE A 67 4.74 -13.29 -11.98
N VAL A 68 5.56 -13.19 -10.94
CA VAL A 68 6.43 -14.28 -10.47
C VAL A 68 5.62 -15.52 -10.10
N TYR A 69 4.48 -15.35 -9.43
CA TYR A 69 3.57 -16.45 -9.13
C TYR A 69 3.06 -17.14 -10.40
N LEU A 70 2.66 -16.39 -11.43
CA LEU A 70 2.22 -16.97 -12.71
C LEU A 70 3.34 -17.77 -13.39
N PHE A 71 4.58 -17.27 -13.37
CA PHE A 71 5.73 -17.99 -13.92
C PHE A 71 6.05 -19.28 -13.16
N LEU A 72 5.98 -19.25 -11.83
CA LEU A 72 6.31 -20.41 -10.97
C LEU A 72 5.18 -21.44 -10.84
N ARG A 73 3.96 -21.05 -11.22
CA ARG A 73 2.79 -21.94 -11.26
C ARG A 73 2.73 -22.77 -12.55
N ARG A 74 3.35 -22.28 -13.63
CA ARG A 74 3.46 -22.99 -14.90
C ARG A 74 4.27 -24.28 -14.74
#